data_AF-A0A9E0CX80-F1
#
_entry.id   AF-A0A9E0CX80-F1
#
_cell.length_a   1.000
_cell.length_b   1.000
_cell.length_c   1.000
_cell.angle_alpha   90.00
_cell.angle_beta   90.00
_cell.angle_gamma   90.00
#
_symmetry.space_group_name_H-M   'P 1'
#
loop_
_entity.id
_entity.type
_entity.pdbx_description
1 polymer ?
#
loop_
_entity_poly.entity_id
_entity_poly.type
_entity_poly.pdbx_seq_one_letter_code
_entity_poly.pdbx_strand_id
1 'polypeptide(L)'
;MTHMNGFIFPRTESGGASILPHMPWHYSGDLLTVEYRTDPSRVAELLPEPLTLVPDDHDPGAVAMIFADWQSCGDDLSELDDPVRSQYKEAFIV
;
A
#
# COMPACT_ATOMS: atom_id res chain seq x y z
N MET A 1 -21.45 20.34 -21.01
CA MET A 1 -20.06 19.97 -20.67
C MET A 1 -19.99 18.45 -20.76
N THR A 2 -18.97 17.90 -21.40
CA THR A 2 -18.74 16.45 -21.46
C THR A 2 -18.47 15.90 -20.07
N HIS A 3 -19.08 14.77 -19.72
CA HIS A 3 -18.84 14.11 -18.43
C HIS A 3 -17.42 13.53 -18.42
N MET A 4 -16.64 13.82 -17.38
CA MET A 4 -15.28 13.31 -17.23
C MET A 4 -15.26 12.07 -16.33
N ASN A 5 -14.80 10.95 -16.87
CA ASN A 5 -14.74 9.64 -16.22
C ASN A 5 -13.35 9.34 -15.65
N GLY A 6 -13.27 8.35 -14.75
CA GLY A 6 -12.04 7.90 -14.09
C GLY A 6 -12.09 8.04 -12.57
N PHE A 7 -11.53 7.06 -11.86
CA PHE A 7 -11.52 7.02 -10.40
C PHE A 7 -10.69 8.19 -9.83
N ILE A 8 -9.44 8.31 -10.29
CA ILE A 8 -8.52 9.40 -9.93
C ILE A 8 -8.07 10.15 -11.20
N PHE A 9 -7.42 11.28 -11.01
CA PHE A 9 -6.89 12.08 -12.11
C PHE A 9 -5.73 11.36 -12.84
N PRO A 10 -5.50 11.68 -14.12
CA PRO A 10 -6.31 12.56 -14.97
C PRO A 10 -7.61 11.88 -15.43
N ARG A 11 -8.73 12.60 -15.31
CA ARG A 11 -10.03 12.16 -15.81
C ARG A 11 -10.16 12.51 -17.29
N THR A 12 -10.79 11.64 -18.07
CA THR A 12 -10.99 11.82 -19.52
C THR A 12 -12.39 11.36 -19.90
N GLU A 13 -12.82 11.60 -21.15
CA GLU A 13 -14.13 11.14 -21.62
C GLU A 13 -14.28 9.60 -21.53
N SER A 14 -13.22 8.83 -21.81
CA SER A 14 -13.25 7.37 -21.65
C SER A 14 -12.93 6.89 -20.22
N GLY A 15 -12.25 7.71 -19.43
CA GLY A 15 -11.74 7.34 -18.10
C GLY A 15 -10.48 6.47 -18.11
N GLY A 16 -10.04 6.00 -19.28
CA GLY A 16 -8.88 5.10 -19.42
C GLY A 16 -7.52 5.71 -19.11
N ALA A 17 -7.46 7.01 -18.80
CA ALA A 17 -6.23 7.68 -18.37
C ALA A 17 -6.11 7.78 -16.83
N SER A 18 -7.11 7.33 -16.07
CA SER A 18 -7.04 7.26 -14.60
C SER A 18 -5.85 6.41 -14.18
N ILE A 19 -5.03 6.93 -13.25
CA ILE A 19 -3.84 6.22 -12.76
C ILE A 19 -4.21 4.91 -12.04
N LEU A 20 -5.34 4.92 -11.34
CA LEU A 20 -5.82 3.76 -10.59
C LEU A 20 -7.13 3.23 -11.19
N PRO A 21 -7.32 1.90 -11.23
CA PRO A 21 -8.61 1.30 -11.53
C PRO A 21 -9.59 1.54 -10.37
N HIS A 22 -10.88 1.30 -10.62
CA HIS A 22 -11.88 1.29 -9.56
C HIS A 22 -11.60 0.15 -8.56
N MET A 23 -11.96 0.39 -7.29
CA MET A 23 -11.91 -0.63 -6.24
C MET A 23 -13.00 -1.71 -6.43
N PRO A 24 -12.83 -2.94 -5.92
CA PRO A 24 -11.71 -3.42 -5.09
C PRO A 24 -10.41 -3.65 -5.87
N TRP A 25 -9.30 -3.71 -5.12
CA TRP A 25 -7.97 -4.03 -5.64
C TRP A 25 -7.48 -5.34 -5.05
N HIS A 26 -6.91 -6.19 -5.88
CA HIS A 26 -6.36 -7.50 -5.51
C HIS A 26 -4.84 -7.42 -5.51
N TYR A 27 -4.19 -7.98 -4.48
CA TYR A 27 -2.74 -7.97 -4.31
C TYR A 27 -2.23 -9.39 -4.05
N SER A 28 -1.13 -9.74 -4.71
CA SER A 28 -0.35 -10.95 -4.47
C SER A 28 1.12 -10.56 -4.45
N GLY A 29 1.92 -11.10 -3.54
CA GLY A 29 3.32 -10.74 -3.47
C GLY A 29 4.16 -11.71 -2.66
N ASP A 30 5.47 -11.67 -2.95
CA ASP A 30 6.50 -12.35 -2.19
C ASP A 30 7.17 -11.33 -1.25
N LEU A 31 7.25 -11.67 0.04
CA LEU A 31 7.72 -10.76 1.08
C LEU A 31 8.97 -11.31 1.78
N LEU A 32 9.96 -10.44 1.98
CA LEU A 32 11.05 -10.63 2.93
C LEU A 32 10.84 -9.71 4.13
N THR A 33 10.62 -10.29 5.30
CA THR A 33 10.38 -9.56 6.54
C THR A 33 11.56 -9.71 7.50
N VAL A 34 12.03 -8.60 8.04
CA VAL A 34 13.05 -8.54 9.08
C VAL A 34 12.44 -7.88 10.31
N GLU A 35 12.17 -8.68 11.34
CA GLU A 35 11.72 -8.19 12.64
C GLU A 35 12.90 -7.69 13.47
N TYR A 36 12.72 -6.55 14.14
CA TYR A 36 13.71 -5.97 15.03
C TYR A 36 13.07 -5.25 16.20
N ARG A 37 13.89 -4.94 17.21
CA ARG A 37 13.47 -4.15 18.38
C ARG A 37 14.16 -2.80 18.35
N THR A 38 13.40 -1.75 18.64
CA THR A 38 13.89 -0.38 18.78
C THR A 38 13.41 0.25 20.08
N ASP A 39 13.86 1.48 20.37
CA ASP A 39 13.42 2.25 21.53
C ASP A 39 11.92 2.63 21.37
N PRO A 40 11.03 2.19 22.27
CA PRO A 40 9.60 2.50 22.20
C PRO A 40 9.29 4.00 22.13
N SER A 41 10.14 4.85 22.72
CA SER A 41 9.95 6.30 22.64
C SER A 41 10.07 6.83 21.21
N ARG A 42 10.88 6.18 20.35
CA ARG A 42 11.00 6.51 18.92
C ARG A 42 9.82 6.07 18.10
N VAL A 43 9.20 4.94 18.46
CA VAL A 43 7.93 4.51 17.86
C VAL A 43 6.83 5.52 18.21
N ALA A 44 6.76 5.94 19.48
CA ALA A 44 5.77 6.91 19.95
C ALA A 44 5.84 8.26 19.21
N GLU A 45 7.05 8.74 18.89
CA GLU A 45 7.27 9.99 18.12
C GLU A 45 6.62 9.97 16.72
N LEU A 46 6.37 8.79 16.14
CA LEU A 46 5.80 8.63 14.79
C LEU A 46 4.29 8.39 14.79
N LEU A 47 3.67 8.13 15.94
CA LEU A 47 2.25 7.83 16.03
C LEU A 47 1.42 9.12 15.95
N PRO A 48 0.58 9.31 14.92
CA PRO A 48 -0.32 10.44 14.87
C PRO A 48 -1.46 10.26 15.90
N GLU A 49 -1.98 11.36 16.43
CA GLU A 49 -3.19 11.30 17.27
C GLU A 49 -4.36 10.64 16.49
N PRO A 50 -5.18 9.77 17.12
CA PRO A 50 -5.18 9.38 18.53
C PRO A 50 -4.40 8.08 18.83
N LEU A 51 -3.50 7.64 17.95
CA LEU A 51 -2.76 6.39 18.13
C LEU A 51 -1.74 6.52 19.28
N THR A 52 -1.62 5.46 20.07
CA THR A 52 -0.66 5.34 21.18
C THR A 52 0.09 4.04 21.07
N LEU A 53 1.21 3.91 21.81
CA LEU A 53 1.91 2.63 21.92
C LEU A 53 0.96 1.52 22.39
N VAL A 54 1.26 0.30 21.97
CA VAL A 54 0.69 -0.90 22.59
C VAL A 54 1.15 -1.01 24.06
N PRO A 55 0.43 -1.76 24.90
CA PRO A 55 0.86 -2.02 26.27
C PRO A 55 2.28 -2.61 26.37
N ASP A 56 2.97 -2.39 27.49
CA ASP A 56 4.36 -2.85 27.69
C ASP A 56 4.52 -4.37 27.59
N ASP A 57 3.50 -5.14 27.95
CA ASP A 57 3.46 -6.60 27.84
C ASP A 57 3.24 -7.10 26.40
N HIS A 58 3.09 -6.18 25.44
CA HIS A 58 2.94 -6.43 24.00
C HIS A 58 4.16 -5.97 23.17
N ASP A 59 5.31 -5.71 23.80
CA ASP A 59 6.57 -5.32 23.15
C ASP A 59 6.44 -4.04 22.28
N PRO A 60 6.27 -2.85 22.89
CA PRO A 60 6.03 -1.60 22.17
C PRO A 60 7.20 -1.11 21.31
N GLY A 61 8.34 -1.79 21.36
CA GLY A 61 9.49 -1.57 20.49
C GLY A 61 9.59 -2.56 19.34
N ALA A 62 8.65 -3.51 19.21
CA ALA A 62 8.60 -4.47 18.11
C ALA A 62 8.21 -3.76 16.81
N VAL A 63 9.07 -3.90 15.79
CA VAL A 63 8.91 -3.30 14.48
C VAL A 63 9.39 -4.31 13.43
N ALA A 64 8.85 -4.25 12.22
CA ALA A 64 9.34 -5.03 11.09
C ALA A 64 9.67 -4.14 9.88
N MET A 65 10.80 -4.41 9.23
CA MET A 65 11.12 -3.90 7.90
C MET A 65 10.73 -4.95 6.87
N ILE A 66 9.93 -4.56 5.88
CA ILE A 66 9.38 -5.46 4.87
C ILE A 66 9.85 -4.98 3.49
N PHE A 67 10.32 -5.93 2.69
CA PHE A 67 10.56 -5.77 1.26
C PHE A 67 9.58 -6.67 0.51
N ALA A 68 8.83 -6.10 -0.41
CA ALA A 68 7.77 -6.80 -1.13
C ALA A 68 7.92 -6.65 -2.64
N ASP A 69 7.83 -7.78 -3.34
CA ASP A 69 7.62 -7.84 -4.78
C ASP A 69 6.13 -8.07 -5.02
N TRP A 70 5.43 -7.03 -5.46
CA TRP A 70 3.98 -7.03 -5.62
C TRP A 70 3.54 -7.24 -7.07
N GLN A 71 2.43 -7.94 -7.23
CA GLN A 71 1.56 -7.89 -8.41
C GLN A 71 0.14 -7.52 -7.96
N SER A 72 -0.46 -6.50 -8.58
CA SER A 72 -1.79 -5.99 -8.25
C SER A 72 -2.66 -5.74 -9.48
N CYS A 73 -3.98 -5.76 -9.28
CA CYS A 73 -4.96 -5.48 -10.34
C CYS A 73 -6.29 -4.97 -9.76
N GLY A 74 -7.12 -4.36 -10.61
CA GLY A 74 -8.52 -4.10 -10.31
C GLY A 74 -9.39 -5.36 -10.39
N ASP A 75 -10.69 -5.19 -10.14
CA ASP A 75 -11.63 -6.32 -10.07
C ASP A 75 -11.84 -7.06 -11.40
N ASP A 76 -11.59 -6.40 -12.54
CA ASP A 76 -11.67 -7.03 -13.87
C ASP A 76 -10.40 -7.77 -14.29
N LEU A 77 -9.36 -7.75 -13.44
CA LEU A 77 -8.07 -8.41 -13.63
C LEU A 77 -7.27 -7.97 -14.86
N SER A 78 -7.70 -6.92 -15.58
CA SER A 78 -7.11 -6.55 -16.88
C SER A 78 -5.66 -6.07 -16.77
N GLU A 79 -5.22 -5.57 -15.61
CA GLU A 79 -3.81 -5.21 -15.40
C GLU A 79 -2.86 -6.43 -15.39
N LEU A 80 -3.36 -7.65 -15.17
CA LEU A 80 -2.52 -8.85 -15.15
C LEU A 80 -1.95 -9.21 -16.52
N ASP A 81 -2.55 -8.72 -17.60
CA ASP A 81 -2.06 -8.90 -18.97
C ASP A 81 -0.86 -7.99 -19.30
N ASP A 82 -0.58 -6.97 -18.47
CA ASP A 82 0.54 -6.05 -18.64
C ASP A 82 1.34 -5.89 -17.33
N PRO A 83 2.48 -6.59 -17.18
CA PRO A 83 3.28 -6.53 -15.95
C PRO A 83 3.86 -5.14 -15.68
N VAL A 84 3.97 -4.27 -16.69
CA VAL A 84 4.44 -2.88 -16.48
C VAL A 84 3.43 -2.07 -15.68
N ARG A 85 2.14 -2.44 -15.76
CA ARG A 85 1.06 -1.80 -15.01
C ARG A 85 0.76 -2.49 -13.68
N SER A 86 0.90 -3.81 -13.62
CA SER A 86 0.53 -4.60 -12.45
C SER A 86 1.65 -4.90 -11.46
N GLN A 87 2.94 -4.74 -11.80
CA GLN A 87 4.03 -5.10 -10.91
C GLN A 87 4.80 -3.89 -10.36
N TYR A 88 5.07 -3.91 -9.06
CA TYR A 88 5.90 -2.92 -8.40
C TYR A 88 6.67 -3.53 -7.22
N LYS A 89 7.70 -2.84 -6.76
CA LYS A 89 8.46 -3.22 -5.57
C LYS A 89 8.25 -2.19 -4.48
N GLU A 90 8.16 -2.65 -3.24
CA GLU A 90 7.88 -1.80 -2.09
C GLU A 90 8.81 -2.14 -0.93
N ALA A 91 9.15 -1.12 -0.15
CA ALA A 91 9.89 -1.27 1.10
C ALA A 91 9.24 -0.39 2.15
N PHE A 92 8.84 -0.97 3.29
CA PHE A 92 8.10 -0.26 4.33
C PHE A 92 8.38 -0.82 5.73
N ILE A 93 8.07 0.00 6.74
CA ILE A 93 8.24 -0.32 8.16
C ILE A 93 6.85 -0.38 8.81
N VAL A 94 6.61 -1.43 9.60
CA VAL A 94 5.37 -1.64 10.37
C VAL A 94 5.64 -1.86 11.84
#